data_AF-A0A1I8P5E2-F1
#
_entry.id   AF-A0A1I8P5E2-F1
#
_cell.length_a   1.000
_cell.length_b   1.000
_cell.length_c   1.000
_cell.angle_alpha   90.00
_cell.angle_beta   90.00
_cell.angle_gamma   90.00
#
_symmetry.space_group_name_H-M   'P 1'
#
loop_
_entity.id
_entity.type
_entity.pdbx_description
1 polymer ?
#
loop_
_entity_poly.entity_id
_entity_poly.type
_entity_poly.pdbx_seq_one_letter_code
_entity_poly.pdbx_strand_id
1 'polypeptide(L)'
;MAKHIVHSTIQGFNGTIFAYGQTSSGKTYTMMGDDDNPGVMVLAAKEIFREIELATARQFLLRYILIEYDNRLKFKLEKKF
;
A
#
# COMPACT_ATOMS: atom_id res chain seq x y z
N MET A 1 12.58 -2.71 2.87
CA MET A 1 12.61 -1.90 1.63
C MET A 1 11.56 -0.78 1.64
N ALA A 2 10.26 -1.08 1.85
CA ALA A 2 9.20 -0.06 1.82
C ALA A 2 9.24 0.99 2.97
N LYS A 3 9.86 0.65 4.11
CA LYS A 3 9.93 1.53 5.29
C LYS A 3 10.47 2.94 5.00
N HIS A 4 11.57 3.04 4.23
CA HIS A 4 12.12 4.36 3.88
C HIS A 4 11.16 5.17 2.99
N ILE A 5 10.41 4.51 2.11
CA ILE A 5 9.40 5.16 1.28
C ILE A 5 8.28 5.71 2.16
N VAL A 6 7.80 4.92 3.13
CA VAL A 6 6.81 5.36 4.12
C VAL A 6 7.29 6.59 4.89
N HIS A 7 8.52 6.58 5.40
CA HIS A 7 9.10 7.72 6.10
C HIS A 7 9.18 8.98 5.24
N SER A 8 9.60 8.86 3.98
CA SER A 8 9.58 9.99 3.04
C SER A 8 8.16 10.50 2.77
N THR A 9 7.16 9.61 2.69
CA THR A 9 5.76 10.00 2.48
C THR A 9 5.16 10.75 3.67
N ILE A 10 5.49 10.38 4.90
CA ILE A 10 5.08 11.13 6.09
C ILE A 10 5.69 12.55 6.12
N GLN A 11 6.84 12.75 5.47
CA GLN A 11 7.47 14.06 5.30
C GLN A 11 6.90 14.89 4.14
N GLY A 12 5.93 14.35 3.39
CA GLY A 12 5.26 15.04 2.28
C GLY A 12 5.80 14.71 0.89
N PHE A 13 6.63 13.67 0.74
CA PHE A 13 7.13 13.21 -0.57
C PHE A 13 6.27 12.10 -1.17
N ASN A 14 6.12 12.09 -2.50
CA ASN A 14 5.42 11.02 -3.19
C ASN A 14 6.29 9.75 -3.25
N GLY A 15 5.72 8.60 -2.90
CA GLY A 15 6.36 7.30 -2.95
C GLY A 15 5.59 6.31 -3.81
N THR A 16 6.28 5.55 -4.66
CA THR A 16 5.66 4.55 -5.53
C THR A 16 6.45 3.23 -5.47
N ILE A 17 5.75 2.12 -5.33
CA ILE A 17 6.34 0.77 -5.30
C ILE A 17 5.65 -0.08 -6.36
N PHE A 18 6.44 -0.72 -7.22
CA PHE A 18 5.95 -1.65 -8.24
C PHE A 18 6.45 -3.07 -7.95
N ALA A 19 5.58 -4.05 -8.17
CA ALA A 19 5.98 -5.45 -8.29
C ALA A 19 5.94 -5.83 -9.78
N TYR A 20 7.10 -6.14 -10.36
CA TYR A 20 7.24 -6.50 -11.77
C TYR A 20 7.89 -7.87 -11.92
N GLY A 21 7.51 -8.61 -12.97
CA GLY A 21 7.98 -9.97 -13.21
C GLY A 21 6.96 -10.82 -13.97
N GLN A 22 7.36 -12.03 -14.37
CA GLN A 22 6.51 -12.98 -15.10
C GLN A 22 5.34 -13.51 -14.24
N THR A 23 4.33 -14.10 -14.87
CA THR A 23 3.26 -14.81 -14.14
C THR A 23 3.87 -15.90 -13.25
N SER A 24 3.31 -16.10 -12.05
CA SER A 24 3.84 -17.01 -11.03
C SER A 24 5.20 -16.62 -10.42
N SER A 25 5.74 -15.43 -10.69
CA SER A 25 7.00 -14.95 -10.08
C SER A 25 6.85 -14.37 -8.67
N GLY A 26 5.69 -14.55 -8.01
CA GLY A 26 5.47 -14.06 -6.65
C GLY A 26 5.10 -12.58 -6.51
N LYS A 27 4.75 -11.85 -7.59
CA LYS A 27 4.34 -10.43 -7.49
C LYS A 27 3.23 -10.17 -6.47
N THR A 28 2.14 -10.94 -6.55
CA THR A 28 0.99 -10.84 -5.64
C THR A 28 1.39 -11.20 -4.22
N TYR A 29 2.18 -12.25 -4.05
CA TYR A 29 2.70 -12.66 -2.75
C TYR A 29 3.57 -11.56 -2.12
N THR A 30 4.45 -10.90 -2.88
CA THR A 30 5.23 -9.78 -2.36
C THR A 30 4.37 -8.57 -2.00
N MET A 31 3.37 -8.22 -2.82
CA MET A 31 2.58 -7.00 -2.60
C MET A 31 1.50 -7.17 -1.53
N MET A 32 0.77 -8.28 -1.55
CA MET A 32 -0.36 -8.57 -0.67
C MET A 32 0.00 -9.55 0.45
N GLY A 33 0.76 -10.59 0.11
CA GLY A 33 1.13 -11.66 1.04
C GLY A 33 -0.04 -12.58 1.38
N ASP A 34 0.10 -13.28 2.50
CA ASP A 34 -0.94 -14.07 3.15
C ASP A 34 -1.05 -13.70 4.64
N ASP A 35 -1.92 -14.40 5.39
CA ASP A 35 -2.19 -14.10 6.79
C ASP A 35 -0.96 -14.31 7.69
N ASP A 36 -0.12 -15.29 7.37
CA ASP A 36 1.10 -15.61 8.13
C ASP A 36 2.27 -14.71 7.70
N ASN A 37 2.30 -14.30 6.43
CA ASN A 37 3.36 -13.54 5.78
C ASN A 37 2.77 -12.32 5.04
N PRO A 38 2.41 -11.25 5.77
CA PRO A 38 1.80 -10.07 5.17
C PRO A 38 2.76 -9.38 4.19
N GLY A 39 2.22 -8.97 3.03
CA GLY A 39 2.99 -8.32 1.98
C GLY A 39 3.26 -6.84 2.22
N VAL A 40 3.90 -6.20 1.24
CA VAL A 40 4.30 -4.78 1.29
C VAL A 40 3.13 -3.85 1.62
N MET A 41 1.93 -4.09 1.08
CA MET A 41 0.76 -3.22 1.31
C MET A 41 0.35 -3.17 2.78
N VAL A 42 0.22 -4.34 3.43
CA VAL A 42 -0.18 -4.44 4.84
C VAL A 42 0.92 -3.91 5.75
N LEU A 43 2.18 -4.25 5.47
CA LEU A 43 3.33 -3.79 6.25
C LEU A 43 3.51 -2.27 6.16
N ALA A 44 3.34 -1.68 4.97
CA ALA A 44 3.41 -0.23 4.79
C ALA A 44 2.28 0.49 5.53
N ALA A 45 1.05 -0.02 5.47
CA ALA A 45 -0.06 0.54 6.22
C ALA A 45 0.20 0.53 7.73
N LYS A 46 0.70 -0.59 8.28
CA LYS A 46 1.08 -0.70 9.70
C LYS A 46 2.12 0.35 10.09
N GLU A 47 3.16 0.53 9.27
CA GLU A 47 4.19 1.54 9.54
C GLU A 47 3.63 2.97 9.43
N ILE A 48 2.74 3.26 8.48
CA ILE A 48 2.08 4.58 8.36
C ILE A 48 1.31 4.90 9.64
N PHE A 49 0.48 3.98 10.14
CA PHE A 49 -0.27 4.20 11.39
C PHE A 49 0.66 4.40 12.59
N ARG A 50 1.74 3.61 12.68
CA ARG A 50 2.75 3.76 13.73
C ARG A 50 3.40 5.15 13.71
N GLU A 51 3.80 5.65 12.55
CA GLU A 51 4.43 6.97 12.43
C GLU A 51 3.46 8.11 12.79
N ILE A 52 2.17 7.94 12.45
CA ILE A 52 1.12 8.89 12.83
C ILE A 52 0.91 8.93 14.34
N GLU A 53 0.88 7.78 15.02
CA GLU A 53 0.76 7.69 16.48
C GLU A 53 1.93 8.38 17.20
N LEU A 54 3.14 8.30 16.64
CA LEU A 54 4.33 8.96 17.19
C LEU A 54 4.33 10.49 16.94
N ALA A 55 3.65 10.95 15.90
CA ALA A 55 3.64 12.35 15.49
C ALA A 55 2.51 13.17 16.16
N THR A 56 2.61 13.38 17.48
CA THR A 56 1.57 14.09 18.28
C THR A 56 1.35 15.56 17.91
N ALA A 57 2.30 16.19 17.23
CA ALA A 57 2.24 17.60 16.85
C ALA A 57 1.51 17.88 15.52
N ARG A 58 1.03 16.84 14.81
CA ARG A 58 0.44 16.97 13.47
C ARG A 58 -0.86 16.16 13.38
N GLN A 59 -1.83 16.68 12.63
CA GLN A 59 -3.04 15.93 12.27
C GLN A 59 -2.89 15.33 10.89
N PHE A 60 -3.36 14.10 10.72
CA PHE A 60 -3.30 13.36 9.46
C PHE A 60 -4.70 12.96 9.02
N LEU A 61 -4.97 13.08 7.72
CA LEU A 61 -6.18 12.57 7.07
C LEU A 61 -5.76 11.59 5.98
N LEU A 62 -6.07 10.31 6.18
CA LEU A 62 -5.74 9.24 5.24
C LEU A 62 -6.94 8.91 4.35
N ARG A 63 -6.68 8.73 3.05
CA ARG A 63 -7.63 8.19 2.06
C ARG A 63 -6.89 7.16 1.22
N TYR A 64 -7.48 6.00 1.03
CA TYR A 64 -6.93 4.95 0.17
C TYR A 64 -7.94 4.56 -0.91
N ILE A 65 -7.42 4.10 -2.04
CA ILE A 65 -8.20 3.55 -3.15
C ILE A 65 -7.45 2.34 -3.71
N LEU A 66 -8.19 1.25 -3.95
CA LEU A 66 -7.68 0.07 -4.64
C LEU A 66 -8.41 -0.03 -5.98
N ILE A 67 -7.66 -0.08 -7.07
CA ILE A 67 -8.20 -0.14 -8.43
C ILE A 67 -7.64 -1.40 -9.10
N GLU A 68 -8.53 -2.21 -9.64
CA GLU A 68 -8.18 -3.30 -10.53
C GLU A 68 -8.30 -2.83 -11.99
N TYR A 69 -7.24 -3.03 -12.77
CA TYR A 69 -7.24 -2.74 -14.20
C TYR A 69 -7.15 -4.05 -14.98
N ASP A 70 -8.27 -4.43 -15.60
CA ASP A 70 -8.31 -5.50 -16.59
C ASP A 70 -8.82 -4.90 -17.91
N ASN A 71 -8.03 -5.03 -18.98
CA ASN A 71 -8.39 -4.60 -20.33
C ASN A 71 -9.72 -5.22 -20.82
N ARG A 72 -10.21 -6.28 -20.17
CA ARG A 72 -11.46 -6.98 -20.48
C ARG A 72 -12.66 -6.52 -19.66
N LEU A 73 -12.46 -5.78 -18.56
CA LEU A 73 -13.53 -5.37 -17.65
C LEU A 73 -13.70 -3.85 -17.66
N LYS A 74 -14.84 -3.40 -18.21
CA LYS A 74 -15.34 -2.03 -18.00
C LYS A 74 -15.45 -1.81 -16.48
N PHE A 75 -14.90 -0.67 -16.00
CA PHE A 75 -14.88 -0.23 -14.60
C PHE A 75 -16.02 -0.81 -13.73
N LYS A 76 -15.67 -1.72 -12.82
CA LYS A 76 -16.58 -2.16 -11.76
C LYS A 76 -16.18 -1.46 -10.46
N LEU A 77 -16.88 -0.37 -10.13
CA LEU A 77 -16.75 0.30 -8.84
C LEU A 77 -17.57 -0.48 -7.80
N GLU A 78 -16.91 -1.33 -7.01
CA GLU A 78 -17.52 -1.81 -5.76
C GLU A 78 -17.10 -0.88 -4.62
N LYS A 79 -18.01 0.04 -4.25
CA LYS A 79 -17.96 0.71 -2.95
C LYS A 79 -18.26 -0.34 -1.89
N LYS A 80 -17.26 -0.69 -1.07
CA LYS A 80 -17.53 -1.24 0.26
C LYS A 80 -17.37 -0.11 1.27
N PHE A 81 -18.47 0.21 1.93
CA PHE A 81 -18.54 1.05 3.13
C PHE A 81 -17.85 0.35 4.29
#